data_AF-A0A8J6TMW6-F1
#
_entry.id   AF-A0A8J6TMW6-F1
#
_cell.length_a   1.000
_cell.length_b   1.000
_cell.length_c   1.000
_cell.angle_alpha   90.00
_cell.angle_beta   90.00
_cell.angle_gamma   90.00
#
_symmetry.space_group_name_H-M   'P 1'
#
loop_
_entity.id
_entity.type
_entity.pdbx_description
1 polymer ?
#
loop_
_entity_poly.entity_id
_entity_poly.type
_entity_poly.pdbx_seq_one_letter_code
_entity_poly.pdbx_strand_id
1 'polypeptide(L)' 'MKKHNKYALLGLKALERAASKVAENARKNGYKIPVWKNGRIEYEIPGIITEQGAQADRQQLGGFSK' A
#
# COMPACT_ATOMS: atom_id res chain seq x y z
N MET A 1 -16.23 -26.72 -7.74
CA MET A 1 -16.12 -25.32 -7.25
C MET A 1 -16.59 -24.37 -8.35
N LYS A 2 -17.43 -23.39 -8.00
CA LYS A 2 -18.30 -22.64 -8.94
C LYS A 2 -17.51 -21.80 -9.96
N LYS A 3 -17.82 -21.96 -11.25
CA LYS A 3 -17.18 -21.30 -12.42
C LYS A 3 -17.37 -19.77 -12.51
N HIS A 4 -18.13 -19.14 -11.60
CA HIS A 4 -18.45 -17.70 -11.61
C HIS A 4 -17.30 -16.78 -11.13
N ASN A 5 -16.15 -17.35 -10.77
CA ASN A 5 -15.05 -16.62 -10.12
C ASN A 5 -14.17 -15.81 -11.10
N LYS A 6 -14.06 -16.21 -12.37
CA LYS A 6 -13.06 -15.62 -13.29
C LYS A 6 -13.31 -14.14 -13.59
N TYR A 7 -14.56 -13.76 -13.86
CA TYR A 7 -14.90 -12.36 -14.15
C TYR A 7 -14.88 -11.48 -12.90
N ALA A 8 -15.29 -12.02 -11.75
CA ALA A 8 -15.19 -11.32 -10.46
C ALA A 8 -13.72 -11.02 -10.11
N LEU A 9 -12.83 -12.00 -10.29
CA LEU A 9 -11.39 -11.80 -10.08
C LEU A 9 -10.79 -10.79 -11.05
N LEU A 10 -11.22 -10.78 -12.32
CA LEU A 10 -10.77 -9.79 -13.29
C LEU A 10 -11.24 -8.38 -12.91
N GLY A 11 -12.49 -8.25 -12.48
CA GLY A 11 -13.06 -6.99 -11.99
C GLY A 11 -12.34 -6.47 -10.75
N LEU A 12 -12.05 -7.34 -9.78
CA LEU A 12 -11.28 -6.99 -8.60
C LEU A 12 -9.89 -6.46 -8.97
N LYS A 13 -9.16 -7.16 -9.85
CA LYS A 13 -7.84 -6.70 -10.33
C LYS A 13 -7.91 -5.37 -11.07
N ALA A 14 -8.97 -5.13 -11.83
CA ALA A 14 -9.16 -3.85 -12.52
C ALA A 14 -9.42 -2.71 -11.51
N LEU A 15 -10.23 -2.97 -10.49
CA LEU A 15 -10.51 -2.03 -9.41
C LEU A 15 -9.24 -1.67 -8.63
N GLU A 16 -8.46 -2.68 -8.23
CA GLU A 16 -7.19 -2.48 -7.52
C GLU A 16 -6.22 -1.59 -8.33
N ARG A 17 -6.09 -1.83 -9.64
CA ARG A 17 -5.24 -1.00 -10.51
C ARG A 17 -5.74 0.44 -10.62
N ALA A 18 -7.05 0.64 -10.74
CA ALA A 18 -7.65 1.96 -10.78
C ALA A 18 -7.41 2.72 -9.46
N ALA A 19 -7.63 2.05 -8.33
CA ALA A 19 -7.37 2.61 -7.00
C ALA A 19 -5.90 3.02 -6.82
N SER A 20 -4.96 2.15 -7.23
CA SER A 20 -3.52 2.46 -7.18
C SER A 20 -3.14 3.68 -8.02
N LYS A 21 -3.73 3.83 -9.22
CA LYS A 21 -3.47 4.99 -10.08
C LYS A 21 -4.01 6.29 -9.49
N VAL A 22 -5.20 6.24 -8.86
CA VAL A 22 -5.78 7.39 -8.16
C VAL A 22 -4.91 7.76 -6.96
N ALA A 23 -4.45 6.78 -6.18
CA ALA A 23 -3.57 7.02 -5.06
C ALA A 23 -2.22 7.65 -5.49
N GLU A 24 -1.61 7.13 -6.56
CA GLU A 24 -0.38 7.69 -7.11
C GLU A 24 -0.55 9.13 -7.59
N ASN A 25 -1.65 9.41 -8.29
CA ASN A 25 -1.95 10.76 -8.78
C ASN A 25 -2.22 11.73 -7.62
N ALA A 26 -2.99 11.30 -6.62
CA ALA A 26 -3.23 12.09 -5.41
C ALA A 26 -1.91 12.41 -4.70
N ARG A 27 -0.99 11.44 -4.62
CA ARG A 27 0.32 11.63 -4.00
C ARG A 27 1.20 12.61 -4.78
N LYS A 28 1.27 12.51 -6.11
CA LYS A 28 2.04 13.43 -6.96
C LYS A 28 1.58 14.88 -6.84
N ASN A 29 0.29 15.10 -6.67
CA ASN A 29 -0.30 16.43 -6.61
C ASN A 29 -0.62 16.92 -5.18
N GLY A 30 -0.34 16.10 -4.15
CA GLY A 30 -0.65 16.42 -2.76
C GLY A 30 -2.15 16.44 -2.43
N TYR A 31 -2.99 15.76 -3.22
CA TYR A 31 -4.43 15.67 -2.96
C TYR A 31 -4.74 14.64 -1.87
N LYS A 32 -5.76 14.96 -1.06
CA LYS A 32 -6.32 14.05 -0.07
C LYS A 32 -7.43 13.23 -0.70
N ILE A 33 -7.44 11.93 -0.45
CA ILE A 33 -8.53 11.04 -0.85
C ILE A 33 -9.37 10.68 0.39
N PRO A 34 -10.69 10.52 0.24
CA PRO A 34 -11.53 10.03 1.32
C PRO A 34 -11.26 8.55 1.58
N VAL A 35 -10.93 8.20 2.82
CA VAL A 35 -10.72 6.84 3.30
C VAL A 35 -11.72 6.56 4.41
N TRP A 36 -12.41 5.43 4.32
CA TRP A 36 -13.28 4.99 5.40
C TRP A 36 -12.46 4.33 6.50
N LYS A 37 -12.48 4.92 7.69
CA LYS A 37 -11.70 4.46 8.84
C LYS A 37 -12.54 4.59 10.10
N ASN A 38 -12.68 3.50 10.85
CA ASN A 38 -13.41 3.45 12.12
C ASN A 38 -14.83 4.08 12.07
N GLY A 39 -15.56 3.86 10.98
CA GLY A 39 -16.95 4.34 10.82
C GLY A 39 -17.07 5.81 10.42
N ARG A 40 -15.98 6.46 10.02
CA ARG A 40 -15.96 7.85 9.55
C ARG A 40 -15.13 7.96 8.27
N ILE A 41 -15.34 9.03 7.52
CA ILE A 41 -14.54 9.37 6.34
C ILE A 41 -13.41 10.29 6.79
N GLU A 42 -12.18 9.84 6.65
CA GLU A 42 -10.96 10.61 6.89
C GLU A 42 -10.32 10.99 5.55
N TYR A 43 -9.87 12.24 5.41
CA TYR A 43 -9.21 12.71 4.19
C TYR A 43 -7.69 12.67 4.39
N GLU A 44 -7.04 11.67 3.81
CA GLU A 44 -5.60 11.44 3.95
C GLU A 44 -4.91 11.51 2.59
N ILE A 45 -3.68 12.01 2.54
CA ILE A 45 -2.83 11.81 1.37
C ILE A 45 -2.35 10.36 1.44
N PRO A 46 -2.59 9.53 0.40
CA PRO A 46 -2.25 8.12 0.47
C PRO A 46 -0.75 7.95 0.70
N GLY A 47 -0.41 7.41 1.88
CA GLY A 47 0.96 7.10 2.27
C GLY A 47 1.55 5.98 1.40
N ILE A 48 2.88 5.94 1.30
CA ILE A 48 3.55 4.77 0.74
C ILE A 48 3.39 3.67 1.78
N ILE A 49 2.71 2.56 1.45
CA ILE A 49 2.92 1.31 2.18
C ILE A 49 4.33 0.86 1.79
N THR A 50 5.36 1.46 2.40
CA THR A 50 6.62 0.78 2.55
C THR A 50 6.32 -0.32 3.55
N GLU A 51 6.04 -1.53 3.08
CA GLU A 51 6.42 -2.68 3.87
C GLU A 51 7.89 -2.43 4.20
N GLN A 52 8.17 -2.03 5.45
CA GLN A 52 9.50 -2.14 6.00
C GLN A 52 9.74 -3.64 6.12
N GLY A 53 10.03 -4.28 4.99
CA GLY A 53 10.89 -5.44 4.98
C GLY A 53 12.22 -4.96 5.53
N ALA A 54 12.31 -4.93 6.86
CA ALA A 54 13.56 -4.75 7.55
C ALA A 54 14.44 -5.92 7.11
N GLN A 55 15.23 -5.74 6.06
CA GLN A 55 16.56 -6.31 6.09
C GLN A 55 17.21 -5.66 7.31
N ALA A 56 17.14 -6.37 8.42
CA ALA A 56 17.95 -6.10 9.57
C ALA A 56 19.39 -6.16 9.08
N ASP A 57 19.95 -5.00 8.75
CA ASP A 57 21.38 -4.83 8.61
C ASP A 57 21.97 -4.96 10.02
N ARG A 58 22.07 -6.20 10.50
CA ARG A 58 22.96 -6.55 11.61
C ARG A 58 24.36 -6.50 11.02
N GLN A 59 24.91 -5.31 10.88
CA GLN A 59 26.35 -5.14 10.97
C GLN A 59 26.73 -5.53 12.40
N GLN A 60 27.17 -6.79 12.53
CA GLN A 60 27.78 -7.31 13.73
C GLN A 60 29.08 -6.51 13.91
N LEU A 61 29.04 -5.53 14.81
CA LEU A 61 30.20 -4.79 15.30
C LEU A 61 31.17 -5.78 15.95
N GLY A 62 32.06 -6.33 15.14
CA GLY A 62 33.16 -7.19 15.55
C GLY A 62 34.26 -6.37 16.19
N GLY A 63 34.26 -6.37 17.51
CA GLY A 63 35.37 -6.12 18.45
C GLY A 63 36.59 -5.35 17.96
N PHE A 64 36.70 -4.10 18.43
CA PHE A 64 38.00 -3.51 18.75
C PHE A 64 38.57 -4.22 19.99
N SER A 65 39.72 -4.87 19.86
CA SER A 65 40.59 -5.16 21.00
C SER A 65 41.93 -4.45 20.79
N LYS A 66 42.37 -3.78 21.86
CA LYS A 66 43.65 -3.07 21.97
C LYS A 66 44.85 -4.01 21.88
#